data_AF-A0A529ZCM4-F1
#
_entry.id   AF-A0A529ZCM4-F1
#
_cell.length_a   1.000
_cell.length_b   1.000
_cell.length_c   1.000
_cell.angle_alpha   90.00
_cell.angle_beta   90.00
_cell.angle_gamma   90.00
#
_symmetry.space_group_name_H-M   'P 1'
#
loop_
_entity.id
_entity.type
_entity.pdbx_description
1 polymer ?
#
loop_
_entity_poly.entity_id
_entity_poly.type
_entity_poly.pdbx_seq_one_letter_code
_entity_poly.pdbx_strand_id
1 'polypeptide(L)'
;FLAASLPFAGTVTRARAAAQKITVALDWTVNTNHIGLFVARDKGFYRDAGLDVEILPYGDTGSGTLVANRVADFGISGSLGLFTQKSAGAD
;
A
#
# COMPACT_ATOMS: atom_id res chain seq x y z
N PHE A 1 6.62 -58.01 18.21
CA PHE A 1 7.24 -57.11 17.23
C PHE A 1 6.89 -55.68 17.59
N LEU A 2 7.86 -54.91 18.05
CA LEU A 2 7.72 -53.52 18.50
C LEU A 2 8.03 -52.61 17.30
N ALA A 3 7.04 -51.89 16.76
CA ALA A 3 7.27 -50.87 15.72
C ALA A 3 6.95 -49.50 16.31
N ALA A 4 8.00 -48.75 16.59
CA ALA A 4 7.95 -47.41 17.16
C ALA A 4 7.43 -46.38 16.15
N SER A 5 6.49 -45.56 16.60
CA SER A 5 6.00 -44.35 15.95
C SER A 5 7.07 -43.25 15.99
N LEU A 6 7.36 -42.62 14.85
CA LEU A 6 8.11 -41.37 14.77
C LEU A 6 7.13 -40.22 14.49
N PRO A 7 7.05 -39.18 15.33
CA PRO A 7 6.29 -37.98 15.01
C PRO A 7 7.13 -37.10 14.08
N PHE A 8 6.67 -36.88 12.85
CA PHE A 8 7.23 -35.86 11.97
C PHE A 8 6.66 -34.50 12.38
N ALA A 9 7.28 -33.86 13.37
CA ALA A 9 7.01 -32.47 13.72
C ALA A 9 8.04 -31.56 13.05
N GLY A 10 7.88 -31.36 11.73
CA GLY A 10 8.61 -30.31 11.00
C GLY A 10 7.82 -29.00 11.08
N THR A 11 8.12 -28.15 12.05
CA THR A 11 7.68 -26.74 12.03
C THR A 11 8.41 -26.02 10.90
N VAL A 12 7.75 -25.91 9.74
CA VAL A 12 8.17 -24.98 8.69
C VAL A 12 7.95 -23.58 9.25
N THR A 13 9.00 -22.95 9.75
CA THR A 13 8.97 -21.51 10.02
C THR A 13 8.85 -20.83 8.66
N ARG A 14 7.67 -20.31 8.33
CA ARG A 14 7.49 -19.51 7.14
C ARG A 14 8.19 -18.19 7.44
N ALA A 15 9.37 -17.97 6.87
CA ALA A 15 10.02 -16.68 6.93
C ALA A 15 9.00 -15.64 6.44
N ARG A 16 8.59 -14.72 7.32
CA ARG A 16 7.73 -13.60 6.93
C ARG A 16 8.55 -12.78 5.95
N ALA A 17 8.15 -12.81 4.67
CA ALA A 17 8.76 -11.95 3.67
C ALA A 17 8.77 -10.52 4.22
N ALA A 18 9.87 -9.80 4.03
CA ALA A 18 9.97 -8.40 4.45
C ALA A 18 8.79 -7.64 3.84
N ALA A 19 8.10 -6.84 4.67
CA ALA A 19 6.94 -6.09 4.20
C ALA A 19 7.39 -5.14 3.08
N GLN A 20 6.67 -5.17 1.96
CA GLN A 20 6.97 -4.30 0.85
C GLN A 20 6.56 -2.88 1.22
N LYS A 21 7.54 -1.98 1.24
CA LYS A 21 7.29 -0.56 1.46
C LYS A 21 6.61 0.03 0.23
N ILE A 22 5.49 0.71 0.45
CA ILE A 22 4.79 1.47 -0.58
C ILE A 22 4.33 2.81 -0.02
N THR A 23 4.21 3.79 -0.91
CA THR A 23 3.80 5.15 -0.61
C THR A 23 2.52 5.50 -1.37
N VAL A 24 1.61 6.21 -0.71
CA VAL A 24 0.33 6.66 -1.30
C VAL A 24 0.22 8.17 -1.18
N ALA A 25 0.13 8.86 -2.31
CA ALA A 25 -0.13 10.29 -2.38
C ALA A 25 -1.64 10.60 -2.38
N LEU A 26 -2.04 11.61 -1.61
CA LEU A 26 -3.42 12.10 -1.55
C LEU A 26 -3.67 13.17 -2.62
N ASP A 27 -4.90 13.24 -3.13
CA ASP A 27 -5.35 14.30 -4.04
C ASP A 27 -5.77 15.59 -3.32
N TRP A 28 -6.10 15.50 -2.03
CA TRP A 28 -6.55 16.65 -1.24
C TRP A 28 -6.26 16.49 0.25
N THR A 29 -6.48 17.56 1.01
CA THR A 29 -6.54 17.53 2.47
C THR A 29 -7.46 16.41 2.97
N VAL A 30 -6.99 15.68 3.99
CA VAL A 30 -7.68 14.52 4.57
C VAL A 30 -9.13 14.86 4.94
N ASN A 31 -10.04 13.98 4.53
CA ASN A 31 -11.49 14.10 4.69
C ASN A 31 -12.12 12.69 4.69
N THR A 32 -13.46 12.60 4.73
CA THR A 32 -14.19 11.33 4.80
C THR A 32 -13.85 10.33 3.70
N ASN A 33 -13.52 10.79 2.48
CA ASN A 33 -13.16 9.91 1.37
C ASN A 33 -11.87 9.10 1.65
N HIS A 34 -11.01 9.61 2.53
CA HIS A 34 -9.71 9.00 2.83
C HIS A 34 -9.75 8.01 4.00
N ILE A 35 -10.85 7.93 4.75
CA ILE A 35 -10.93 7.16 6.00
C ILE A 35 -10.49 5.71 5.81
N GLY A 36 -10.85 5.08 4.69
CA GLY A 36 -10.47 3.69 4.39
C GLY A 36 -8.96 3.46 4.41
N LEU A 37 -8.17 4.41 3.87
CA LEU A 37 -6.71 4.31 3.83
C LEU A 37 -6.11 4.33 5.24
N PHE A 38 -6.56 5.26 6.07
CA PHE A 38 -6.07 5.42 7.44
C PHE A 38 -6.55 4.29 8.36
N VAL A 39 -7.80 3.86 8.24
CA VAL A 39 -8.32 2.71 9.00
C VAL A 39 -7.58 1.43 8.62
N ALA A 40 -7.29 1.21 7.34
CA ALA A 40 -6.53 0.03 6.91
C ALA A 40 -5.10 0.03 7.47
N ARG A 41 -4.45 1.19 7.51
CA ARG A 41 -3.13 1.37 8.14
C ARG A 41 -3.19 1.11 9.65
N ASP A 42 -4.08 1.79 10.34
CA ASP A 42 -4.14 1.80 11.80
C ASP A 42 -4.64 0.47 12.37
N LYS A 43 -5.54 -0.23 11.65
CA LYS A 43 -5.97 -1.60 12.00
C LYS A 43 -5.00 -2.69 11.54
N GLY A 44 -3.96 -2.35 10.78
CA GLY A 44 -2.93 -3.30 10.35
C GLY A 44 -3.28 -4.15 9.14
N PHE A 45 -4.34 -3.84 8.40
CA PHE A 45 -4.75 -4.61 7.22
C PHE A 45 -3.67 -4.66 6.13
N TYR A 46 -2.94 -3.55 5.95
CA TYR A 46 -1.78 -3.55 5.05
C TYR A 46 -0.66 -4.47 5.53
N ARG A 47 -0.34 -4.44 6.82
CA ARG A 47 0.70 -5.30 7.42
C ARG A 47 0.34 -6.78 7.33
N ASP A 48 -0.95 -7.11 7.44
CA ASP A 48 -1.46 -8.47 7.27
C ASP A 48 -1.37 -8.94 5.80
N ALA A 49 -1.50 -8.00 4.86
CA ALA A 49 -1.22 -8.22 3.44
C ALA A 49 0.28 -8.20 3.07
N GLY A 50 1.18 -7.97 4.05
CA GLY A 50 2.62 -7.89 3.80
C GLY A 50 3.10 -6.56 3.21
N LEU A 51 2.34 -5.49 3.41
CA LEU A 51 2.65 -4.13 2.95
C LEU A 51 2.98 -3.23 4.14
N ASP A 52 4.00 -2.39 3.99
CA ASP A 52 4.34 -1.27 4.87
C ASP A 52 3.96 0.02 4.14
N VAL A 53 2.78 0.57 4.47
CA VAL A 53 2.16 1.67 3.71
C VAL A 53 2.36 3.00 4.40
N GLU A 54 3.03 3.91 3.72
CA GLU A 54 3.13 5.32 4.09
C GLU A 54 2.12 6.14 3.29
N ILE A 55 1.28 6.90 3.98
CA ILE A 55 0.37 7.86 3.35
C ILE A 55 1.04 9.22 3.42
N LEU A 56 1.41 9.78 2.28
CA LEU A 56 2.08 11.07 2.20
C LEU A 56 1.12 12.20 2.60
N PRO A 57 1.60 13.24 3.29
CA PRO A 57 0.81 14.43 3.52
C PRO A 57 0.43 15.07 2.17
N TYR A 58 -0.75 15.67 2.11
CA TYR A 58 -1.13 16.50 0.98
C TYR A 58 -0.19 17.71 0.86
N GLY A 59 0.14 18.08 -0.37
CA GLY A 59 0.94 19.26 -0.69
C GLY A 59 0.57 19.81 -2.07
N ASP A 60 1.25 20.86 -2.52
CA ASP A 60 0.91 21.57 -3.75
C ASP A 60 1.14 20.75 -5.04
N THR A 61 1.97 19.70 -4.96
CA THR A 61 2.22 18.81 -6.09
C THR A 61 1.13 17.74 -6.15
N GLY A 62 0.40 17.69 -7.26
CA GLY A 62 -0.66 16.70 -7.46
C GLY A 62 -0.17 15.26 -7.42
N SER A 63 -1.00 14.37 -6.88
CA SER A 63 -0.69 12.94 -6.69
C SER A 63 -0.16 12.23 -7.95
N GLY A 64 -0.79 12.43 -9.11
CA GLY A 64 -0.31 11.83 -10.36
C GLY A 64 1.07 12.34 -10.80
N THR A 65 1.42 13.60 -10.53
CA THR A 65 2.78 14.10 -10.77
C THR A 65 3.78 13.46 -9.82
N LEU A 66 3.41 13.23 -8.56
CA LEU A 66 4.26 12.50 -7.60
C LEU A 66 4.49 11.06 -8.05
N VAL A 67 3.47 10.40 -8.62
CA VAL A 67 3.60 9.04 -9.18
C VAL A 67 4.49 9.03 -10.43
N ALA A 68 4.25 9.93 -11.39
CA ALA A 68 5.05 10.04 -12.62
C ALA A 68 6.55 10.28 -12.32
N ASN A 69 6.84 11.05 -11.27
CA ASN A 69 8.20 11.34 -10.82
C ASN A 69 8.79 10.26 -9.88
N ARG A 70 8.08 9.16 -9.61
CA ARG A 70 8.48 8.08 -8.69
C ARG A 70 8.71 8.55 -7.24
N VAL A 71 8.05 9.64 -6.84
CA VAL A 71 8.01 10.10 -5.44
C VAL A 71 6.98 9.31 -4.65
N ALA A 72 5.88 8.91 -5.31
CA ALA A 72 4.85 8.03 -4.75
C ALA A 72 4.68 6.78 -5.62
N ASP A 73 4.35 5.64 -5.01
CA ASP A 73 4.03 4.40 -5.73
C ASP A 73 2.60 4.42 -6.27
N PHE A 74 1.67 4.98 -5.48
CA PHE A 74 0.27 5.12 -5.83
C PHE A 74 -0.23 6.52 -5.51
N GLY A 75 -1.27 6.95 -6.22
CA GLY A 75 -1.94 8.24 -5.99
C GLY A 75 -3.45 8.08 -6.02
N ILE A 76 -4.14 8.76 -5.12
CA ILE A 76 -5.59 9.00 -5.23
C ILE A 76 -5.78 10.15 -6.21
N SER A 77 -6.77 10.07 -7.10
CA SER A 77 -7.10 11.15 -8.02
C SER A 77 -8.60 11.14 -8.30
N GLY A 78 -9.23 12.31 -8.24
CA GLY A 78 -10.60 12.48 -8.74
C GLY A 78 -10.66 12.27 -10.25
N SER A 79 -11.85 11.94 -10.77
CA SER A 79 -12.07 11.69 -12.20
C SER A 79 -11.56 12.82 -13.10
N LEU A 80 -11.85 14.08 -12.74
CA LEU A 80 -11.37 15.25 -13.49
C LEU A 80 -9.84 15.36 -13.51
N GLY A 81 -9.19 15.10 -12.38
CA GLY A 81 -7.73 15.14 -12.26
C GLY A 81 -7.07 14.08 -13.14
N LEU A 82 -7.61 12.86 -13.11
CA LEU A 82 -7.17 11.76 -13.97
C LEU A 82 -7.30 12.10 -15.47
N PHE A 83 -8.45 12.61 -15.91
CA PHE A 83 -8.65 12.98 -17.33
C PHE A 83 -7.70 14.10 -17.76
N THR A 84 -7.48 15.08 -16.88
CA THR A 84 -6.56 16.19 -17.16
C THR A 84 -5.13 15.69 -17.30
N GLN A 85 -4.66 14.85 -16.37
CA GLN A 85 -3.32 14.25 -16.42
C GLN A 85 -3.12 13.38 -17.66
N LYS A 86 -4.11 12.54 -17.99
CA LYS A 86 -4.06 11.71 -19.18
C LYS A 86 -3.97 12.55 -20.45
N SER A 87 -4.76 13.62 -20.55
CA SER A 87 -4.73 14.52 -21.71
C SER A 87 -3.41 15.28 -21.84
N ALA A 88 -2.71 15.51 -20.73
CA ALA A 88 -1.39 16.14 -20.68
C ALA A 88 -0.23 15.18 -20.99
N GLY A 89 -0.51 13.90 -21.28
CA GLY A 89 0.51 12.88 -21.57
C GLY A 89 1.28 12.39 -20.34
N ALA A 90 0.76 12.65 -19.14
CA ALA A 90 1.26 12.07 -17.91
C ALA A 90 0.64 10.69 -17.72
N ASP A 91 1.42 9.64 -18.02
CA ASP A 91 1.11 8.23 -17.82
C ASP A 91 2.01 7.63 -16.73
#